data_AF-I4N571-F1
#
_entry.id   AF-I4N571-F1
#
_cell.length_a   1.000
_cell.length_b   1.000
_cell.length_c   1.000
_cell.angle_alpha   90.00
_cell.angle_beta   90.00
_cell.angle_gamma   90.00
#
_symmetry.space_group_name_H-M   'P 1'
#
loop_
_entity.id
_entity.type
_entity.pdbx_description
1 polymer ?
#
loop_
_entity_poly.entity_id
_entity_poly.type
_entity_poly.pdbx_seq_one_letter_code
_entity_poly.pdbx_strand_id
1 'polypeptide(L)'
;MATPTKKPAAVKKPAAAKKTAATKTTATKTAAAKPAAKPVAAKAPATKPALDKPAALKTRARALATPTDLGSEATRDLSGALNRLLADVFSLYLKTKNFHWHVSGPHFRDYHLLLDDHATEIFAMVDAIAERTRKIGGNSLRSIGHIARLSKVLDNDAEFVQPLDMLGELQDDNKNLAAYMREVHELCDKYNDIATASLIENWIDETEQRTWFLFETSRQGDITTGH
;
A
#
# COMPACT_ATOMS: atom_id res chain seq x y z
N MET A 1 -14.41 22.99 59.17
CA MET A 1 -13.00 23.38 59.30
C MET A 1 -12.33 23.25 57.94
N ALA A 2 -11.44 24.19 57.62
CA ALA A 2 -11.10 24.65 56.28
C ALA A 2 -10.24 23.68 55.44
N THR A 3 -10.56 23.61 54.15
CA THR A 3 -9.65 23.25 53.05
C THR A 3 -8.56 24.32 52.86
N PRO A 4 -7.30 23.96 52.56
CA PRO A 4 -6.37 24.85 51.91
C PRO A 4 -6.22 24.53 50.43
N THR A 5 -6.76 25.44 49.63
CA THR A 5 -6.50 25.66 48.20
C THR A 5 -5.02 25.93 47.92
N LYS A 6 -4.40 25.19 46.99
CA LYS A 6 -3.06 25.47 46.46
C LYS A 6 -3.18 26.24 45.14
N LYS A 7 -2.63 27.46 45.15
CA LYS A 7 -2.63 28.46 44.05
C LYS A 7 -1.69 28.03 42.92
N PRO A 8 -2.05 28.20 41.63
CA PRO A 8 -1.18 27.85 40.50
C PRO A 8 -0.12 28.93 40.24
N ALA A 9 1.08 28.49 39.85
CA ALA A 9 2.21 29.34 39.45
C ALA A 9 2.03 29.90 38.04
N ALA A 10 2.36 31.17 37.86
CA ALA A 10 2.21 31.92 36.61
C ALA A 10 3.28 31.54 35.57
N VAL A 11 2.83 31.19 34.37
CA VAL A 11 3.66 31.00 33.17
C VAL A 11 3.87 32.35 32.49
N LYS A 12 5.12 32.78 32.32
CA LYS A 12 5.48 33.99 31.54
C LYS A 12 5.42 33.70 30.04
N LYS A 13 4.70 34.55 29.31
CA LYS A 13 4.54 34.59 27.85
C LYS A 13 5.85 35.07 27.17
N PRO A 14 6.22 34.59 25.97
CA PRO A 14 7.42 35.05 25.27
C PRO A 14 7.18 36.39 24.56
N ALA A 15 8.22 37.24 24.54
CA ALA A 15 8.24 38.51 23.83
C ALA A 15 8.63 38.31 22.36
N ALA A 16 7.94 39.03 21.48
CA ALA A 16 8.21 39.11 20.05
C ALA A 16 9.35 40.09 19.75
N ALA A 17 10.16 39.79 18.72
CA ALA A 17 11.04 40.76 18.07
C ALA A 17 10.88 40.67 16.53
N LYS A 18 10.87 41.84 15.90
CA LYS A 18 10.43 42.11 14.53
C LYS A 18 11.63 42.67 13.73
N LYS A 19 11.76 42.21 12.47
CA LYS A 19 12.36 42.87 11.27
C LYS A 19 13.85 43.28 11.25
N THR A 20 14.53 42.93 10.14
CA THR A 20 15.03 43.81 9.06
C THR A 20 15.64 42.92 7.93
N ALA A 21 15.18 43.00 6.68
CA ALA A 21 15.46 43.95 5.59
C ALA A 21 16.59 43.46 4.65
N ALA A 22 16.29 43.54 3.35
CA ALA A 22 17.03 42.99 2.22
C ALA A 22 18.13 43.93 1.69
N THR A 23 19.09 43.37 0.93
CA THR A 23 19.77 44.12 -0.13
C THR A 23 20.19 43.19 -1.29
N LYS A 24 19.70 43.51 -2.49
CA LYS A 24 20.22 43.11 -3.81
C LYS A 24 21.32 44.09 -4.23
N THR A 25 22.36 43.62 -4.93
CA THR A 25 23.01 44.34 -6.05
C THR A 25 24.05 43.41 -6.73
N THR A 26 23.79 42.94 -7.95
CA THR A 26 24.22 43.44 -9.29
C THR A 26 25.56 42.88 -9.78
N ALA A 27 25.48 42.38 -11.02
CA ALA A 27 26.54 41.81 -11.83
C ALA A 27 27.49 42.85 -12.41
N THR A 28 28.70 42.42 -12.74
CA THR A 28 29.44 42.98 -13.89
C THR A 28 30.27 41.91 -14.57
N LYS A 29 30.23 41.97 -15.91
CA LYS A 29 30.79 41.05 -16.90
C LYS A 29 32.10 41.67 -17.41
N THR A 30 33.17 40.90 -17.53
CA THR A 30 34.32 41.28 -18.37
C THR A 30 34.92 40.06 -19.05
N ALA A 31 35.04 40.15 -20.37
CA ALA A 31 35.63 39.15 -21.24
C ALA A 31 37.14 39.36 -21.36
N ALA A 32 37.93 38.27 -21.45
CA ALA A 32 39.26 38.28 -22.04
C ALA A 32 39.63 36.88 -22.55
N ALA A 33 40.46 36.86 -23.59
CA ALA A 33 40.59 35.81 -24.59
C ALA A 33 41.48 34.61 -24.21
N LYS A 34 41.28 33.53 -24.99
CA LYS A 34 41.92 32.20 -24.97
C LYS A 34 43.36 32.21 -25.51
N PRO A 35 44.19 31.21 -25.17
CA PRO A 35 45.10 30.60 -26.14
C PRO A 35 44.80 29.12 -26.37
N ALA A 36 45.03 28.69 -27.62
CA ALA A 36 44.64 27.40 -28.18
C ALA A 36 45.52 26.23 -27.72
N ALA A 37 44.88 25.09 -27.42
CA ALA A 37 45.53 23.79 -27.27
C ALA A 37 45.11 22.86 -28.43
N LYS A 38 46.09 22.10 -28.94
CA LYS A 38 46.00 21.18 -30.10
C LYS A 38 44.95 20.07 -29.90
N PRO A 39 44.34 19.54 -30.98
CA PRO A 39 43.32 18.49 -30.87
C PRO A 39 43.97 17.14 -30.55
N VAL A 40 43.50 16.50 -29.48
CA VAL A 40 43.74 15.07 -29.23
C VAL A 40 42.69 14.29 -30.03
N ALA A 41 43.14 13.37 -30.87
CA ALA A 41 42.27 12.52 -31.67
C ALA A 41 41.32 11.72 -30.76
N ALA A 42 40.02 11.95 -30.91
CA ALA A 42 38.98 11.18 -30.23
C ALA A 42 38.93 9.77 -30.81
N LYS A 43 39.24 8.76 -29.98
CA LYS A 43 39.00 7.36 -30.31
C LYS A 43 37.48 7.14 -30.38
N ALA A 44 37.00 6.61 -31.50
CA ALA A 44 35.58 6.33 -31.72
C ALA A 44 35.01 5.44 -30.60
N PRO A 45 33.77 5.68 -30.14
CA PRO A 45 33.14 4.81 -29.15
C PRO A 45 32.91 3.44 -29.79
N ALA A 46 33.40 2.39 -29.13
CA ALA A 46 33.05 1.02 -29.48
C ALA A 46 31.52 0.89 -29.46
N THR A 47 30.95 0.60 -30.62
CA THR A 47 29.53 0.28 -30.77
C THR A 47 29.22 -0.93 -29.89
N LYS A 48 28.42 -0.74 -28.84
CA LYS A 48 27.80 -1.86 -28.14
C LYS A 48 27.04 -2.68 -29.19
N PRO A 49 27.19 -4.02 -29.23
CA PRO A 49 26.40 -4.82 -30.15
C PRO A 49 24.92 -4.50 -29.90
N ALA A 50 24.19 -4.18 -30.97
CA ALA A 50 22.76 -4.06 -30.88
C ALA A 50 22.24 -5.41 -30.38
N LEU A 51 21.69 -5.43 -29.16
CA LEU A 51 21.01 -6.61 -28.65
C LEU A 51 19.89 -6.96 -29.64
N ASP A 52 20.01 -8.11 -30.30
CA ASP A 52 18.94 -8.66 -31.11
C ASP A 52 17.71 -8.83 -30.22
N LYS A 53 16.79 -7.86 -30.32
CA LYS A 53 15.55 -7.81 -29.53
C LYS A 53 14.79 -9.14 -29.53
N PRO A 54 14.66 -9.89 -30.65
CA PRO A 54 13.96 -11.18 -30.66
C PRO A 54 14.69 -12.26 -29.85
N ALA A 55 16.02 -12.31 -29.92
CA ALA A 55 16.82 -13.27 -29.16
C ALA A 55 16.79 -12.92 -27.67
N ALA A 56 16.97 -11.65 -27.31
CA ALA A 56 16.91 -11.19 -25.92
C ALA A 56 15.53 -11.43 -25.26
N LEU A 57 14.43 -11.29 -26.01
CA LEU A 57 13.09 -11.62 -25.54
C LEU A 57 12.92 -13.13 -25.30
N LYS A 58 13.39 -13.99 -26.21
CA LYS A 58 13.37 -15.45 -26.01
C LYS A 58 14.22 -15.90 -24.82
N THR A 59 15.39 -15.31 -24.62
CA THR A 59 16.27 -15.61 -23.47
C THR A 59 15.64 -15.17 -22.15
N ARG A 60 14.97 -14.01 -22.12
CA ARG A 60 14.22 -13.52 -20.94
C ARG A 60 13.00 -14.38 -20.63
N ALA A 61 12.26 -14.80 -21.65
CA ALA A 61 11.11 -15.69 -21.47
C ALA A 61 11.54 -17.03 -20.87
N ARG A 62 12.65 -17.60 -21.34
CA ARG A 62 13.22 -18.84 -20.79
C ARG A 62 13.73 -18.67 -19.34
N ALA A 63 14.28 -17.50 -19.00
CA ALA A 63 14.76 -17.22 -17.64
C ALA A 63 13.63 -17.08 -16.60
N LEU A 64 12.41 -16.77 -17.04
CA LEU A 64 11.23 -16.59 -16.17
C LEU A 64 10.27 -17.78 -16.21
N ALA A 65 10.62 -18.86 -16.90
CA ALA A 65 9.82 -20.07 -16.98
C ALA A 65 9.94 -20.88 -15.68
N THR A 66 9.22 -20.46 -14.63
CA THR A 66 9.08 -21.27 -13.42
C THR A 66 8.45 -22.62 -13.80
N PRO A 67 9.03 -23.76 -13.39
CA PRO A 67 8.41 -25.06 -13.62
C PRO A 67 7.06 -25.15 -12.91
N THR A 68 6.01 -25.50 -13.65
CA THR A 68 4.67 -25.78 -13.14
C THR A 68 3.99 -26.77 -14.08
N ASP A 69 3.09 -27.59 -13.53
CA ASP A 69 2.20 -28.49 -14.26
C ASP A 69 0.91 -27.80 -14.73
N LEU A 70 0.68 -26.55 -14.32
CA LEU A 70 -0.43 -25.73 -14.81
C LEU A 70 -0.21 -25.31 -16.28
N GLY A 71 -1.28 -25.39 -17.06
CA GLY A 71 -1.30 -24.94 -18.45
C GLY A 71 -1.17 -23.41 -18.59
N SER A 72 -0.83 -22.94 -19.78
CA SER A 72 -0.62 -21.50 -20.04
C SER A 72 -1.85 -20.64 -19.73
N GLU A 73 -3.06 -21.16 -19.97
CA GLU A 73 -4.31 -20.48 -19.61
C GLU A 73 -4.49 -20.38 -18.09
N ALA A 74 -4.26 -21.48 -17.37
CA ALA A 74 -4.32 -21.52 -15.91
C ALA A 74 -3.32 -20.52 -15.30
N THR A 75 -2.06 -20.57 -15.73
CA THR A 75 -1.03 -19.62 -15.28
C THR A 75 -1.44 -18.17 -15.58
N ARG A 76 -1.93 -17.87 -16.78
CA ARG A 76 -2.37 -16.50 -17.14
C ARG A 76 -3.48 -16.01 -16.23
N ASP A 77 -4.53 -16.81 -16.06
CA ASP A 77 -5.76 -16.39 -15.40
C ASP A 77 -5.57 -16.33 -13.88
N LEU A 78 -4.99 -17.37 -13.26
CA LEU A 78 -4.69 -17.39 -11.83
C LEU A 78 -3.70 -16.29 -11.44
N SER A 79 -2.63 -16.09 -12.22
CA SER A 79 -1.66 -15.03 -11.92
C SER A 79 -2.26 -13.64 -12.08
N GLY A 80 -3.18 -13.45 -13.04
CA GLY A 80 -3.93 -12.20 -13.18
C GLY A 80 -4.78 -11.94 -11.93
N ALA A 81 -5.53 -12.94 -11.50
CA ALA A 81 -6.40 -12.86 -10.33
C ALA A 81 -5.61 -12.60 -9.04
N LEU A 82 -4.51 -13.32 -8.82
CA LEU A 82 -3.63 -13.15 -7.66
C LEU A 82 -2.91 -11.81 -7.63
N ASN A 83 -2.47 -11.28 -8.78
CA ASN A 83 -1.88 -9.93 -8.82
C ASN A 83 -2.89 -8.86 -8.45
N ARG A 84 -4.14 -9.03 -8.88
CA ARG A 84 -5.22 -8.13 -8.47
C ARG A 84 -5.49 -8.26 -6.97
N LEU A 85 -5.59 -9.48 -6.44
CA LEU A 85 -5.78 -9.70 -5.01
C LEU A 85 -4.65 -9.05 -4.20
N LEU A 86 -3.40 -9.24 -4.63
CA LEU A 86 -2.23 -8.62 -4.00
C LEU A 86 -2.30 -7.09 -4.04
N ALA A 87 -2.83 -6.50 -5.11
CA ALA A 87 -3.00 -5.06 -5.21
C ALA A 87 -4.06 -4.55 -4.23
N ASP A 88 -5.20 -5.23 -4.14
CA ASP A 88 -6.26 -4.93 -3.18
C ASP A 88 -5.74 -5.04 -1.74
N VAL A 89 -4.96 -6.09 -1.42
CA VAL A 89 -4.33 -6.30 -0.10
C VAL A 89 -3.37 -5.15 0.26
N PHE A 90 -2.51 -4.71 -0.66
CA PHE A 90 -1.62 -3.57 -0.40
C PHE A 90 -2.38 -2.27 -0.16
N SER A 91 -3.39 -1.97 -0.97
CA SER A 91 -4.24 -0.79 -0.80
C SER A 91 -5.00 -0.83 0.52
N LEU A 92 -5.60 -1.98 0.87
CA LEU A 92 -6.33 -2.13 2.12
C LEU A 92 -5.42 -2.04 3.34
N TYR A 93 -4.21 -2.60 3.28
CA TYR A 93 -3.20 -2.44 4.32
C TYR A 93 -2.90 -0.96 4.56
N LEU A 94 -2.58 -0.23 3.49
CA LEU A 94 -2.24 1.19 3.58
C LEU A 94 -3.42 2.01 4.11
N LYS A 95 -4.63 1.73 3.64
CA LYS A 95 -5.86 2.41 4.10
C LYS A 95 -6.16 2.12 5.56
N THR A 96 -5.97 0.88 6.01
CA THR A 96 -6.13 0.50 7.42
C THR A 96 -5.11 1.24 8.29
N LYS A 97 -3.84 1.32 7.86
CA LYS A 97 -2.81 2.10 8.56
C LYS A 97 -3.09 3.61 8.54
N ASN A 98 -3.62 4.13 7.44
CA ASN A 98 -4.09 5.51 7.34
C ASN A 98 -5.12 5.81 8.44
N PHE A 99 -6.16 4.98 8.56
CA PHE A 99 -7.15 5.17 9.62
C PHE A 99 -6.59 4.93 11.02
N HIS A 100 -5.70 3.96 11.21
CA HIS A 100 -5.00 3.76 12.49
C HIS A 100 -4.23 5.00 12.94
N TRP A 101 -3.58 5.74 12.03
CA TRP A 101 -2.85 6.96 12.36
C TRP A 101 -3.77 8.15 12.65
N HIS A 102 -4.92 8.23 11.98
CA HIS A 102 -5.77 9.42 11.99
C HIS A 102 -7.07 9.26 12.82
N VAL A 103 -7.37 8.06 13.32
CA VAL A 103 -8.52 7.84 14.22
C VAL A 103 -8.39 8.70 15.48
N SER A 104 -9.51 9.23 15.96
CA SER A 104 -9.57 10.09 17.14
C SER A 104 -10.88 9.88 17.91
N GLY A 105 -11.01 10.50 19.08
CA GLY A 105 -12.24 10.43 19.89
C GLY A 105 -12.14 9.53 21.12
N PRO A 106 -13.26 9.33 21.86
CA PRO A 106 -13.25 8.68 23.17
C PRO A 106 -12.77 7.23 23.18
N HIS A 107 -12.98 6.51 22.06
CA HIS A 107 -12.57 5.11 21.87
C HIS A 107 -11.21 4.96 21.18
N PHE A 108 -10.41 6.04 21.12
CA PHE A 108 -9.16 6.10 20.37
C PHE A 108 -8.28 4.87 20.56
N ARG A 109 -7.99 4.48 21.81
CA ARG A 109 -7.04 3.41 22.08
C ARG A 109 -7.52 2.07 21.50
N ASP A 110 -8.79 1.76 21.64
CA ASP A 110 -9.33 0.47 21.23
C ASP A 110 -9.38 0.38 19.70
N TYR A 111 -9.82 1.45 19.03
CA TYR A 111 -9.81 1.50 17.57
C TYR A 111 -8.39 1.52 17.01
N HIS A 112 -7.48 2.27 17.63
CA HIS A 112 -6.09 2.33 17.20
C HIS A 112 -5.41 0.96 17.24
N LEU A 113 -5.64 0.17 18.29
CA LEU A 113 -5.09 -1.18 18.39
C LEU A 113 -5.77 -2.16 17.44
N LEU A 114 -7.11 -2.14 17.36
CA LEU A 114 -7.87 -2.99 16.43
C LEU A 114 -7.40 -2.81 14.98
N LEU A 115 -7.23 -1.56 14.55
CA LEU A 115 -6.79 -1.25 13.19
C LEU A 115 -5.33 -1.69 12.96
N ASP A 116 -4.47 -1.69 13.97
CA ASP A 116 -3.09 -2.19 13.83
C ASP A 116 -3.02 -3.72 13.74
N ASP A 117 -3.86 -4.41 14.53
CA ASP A 117 -4.01 -5.86 14.47
C ASP A 117 -4.51 -6.28 13.09
N HIS A 118 -5.58 -5.63 12.59
CA HIS A 118 -6.10 -5.89 11.24
C HIS A 118 -5.06 -5.60 10.15
N ALA A 119 -4.31 -4.49 10.26
CA ALA A 119 -3.25 -4.17 9.30
C ALA A 119 -2.15 -5.24 9.30
N THR A 120 -1.81 -5.80 10.46
CA THR A 120 -0.81 -6.88 10.59
C THR A 120 -1.28 -8.15 9.88
N GLU A 121 -2.53 -8.57 10.11
CA GLU A 121 -3.13 -9.71 9.42
C GLU A 121 -3.17 -9.50 7.89
N ILE A 122 -3.61 -8.32 7.44
CA ILE A 122 -3.67 -8.01 6.01
C ILE A 122 -2.28 -8.06 5.37
N PHE A 123 -1.28 -7.49 6.04
CA PHE A 123 0.08 -7.46 5.51
C PHE A 123 0.72 -8.85 5.43
N ALA A 124 0.34 -9.78 6.33
CA ALA A 124 0.85 -11.15 6.31
C ALA A 124 0.50 -11.92 5.02
N MET A 125 -0.57 -11.53 4.31
CA MET A 125 -0.95 -12.13 3.04
C MET A 125 -0.02 -11.76 1.87
N VAL A 126 0.66 -10.60 1.94
CA VAL A 126 1.36 -9.97 0.81
C VAL A 126 2.38 -10.90 0.17
N ASP A 127 3.30 -11.43 0.98
CA ASP A 127 4.39 -12.26 0.47
C ASP A 127 3.88 -13.60 -0.06
N ALA A 128 2.95 -14.22 0.68
CA ALA A 128 2.35 -15.49 0.27
C ALA A 128 1.65 -15.40 -1.09
N ILE A 129 0.87 -14.34 -1.36
CA ILE A 129 0.23 -14.13 -2.66
C ILE A 129 1.27 -13.86 -3.76
N ALA A 130 2.26 -13.02 -3.48
CA ALA A 130 3.30 -12.66 -4.44
C ALA A 130 4.13 -13.87 -4.85
N GLU A 131 4.58 -14.66 -3.88
CA GLU A 131 5.33 -15.89 -4.11
C GLU A 131 4.46 -16.96 -4.77
N ARG A 132 3.19 -17.10 -4.38
CA ARG A 132 2.29 -18.07 -5.02
C ARG A 132 2.15 -17.77 -6.50
N THR A 133 1.98 -16.50 -6.86
CA THR A 133 1.96 -16.03 -8.26
C THR A 133 3.22 -16.46 -9.01
N ARG A 134 4.40 -16.37 -8.38
CA ARG A 134 5.67 -16.81 -8.98
C ARG A 134 5.79 -18.33 -9.10
N LYS A 135 5.30 -19.07 -8.09
CA LYS A 135 5.31 -20.55 -8.02
C LYS A 135 4.47 -21.17 -9.15
N ILE A 136 3.37 -20.53 -9.56
CA ILE A 136 2.50 -21.00 -10.66
C ILE A 136 2.94 -20.52 -12.07
N GLY A 137 4.13 -19.94 -12.19
CA GLY A 137 4.67 -19.47 -13.48
C GLY A 137 4.31 -18.02 -13.86
N GLY A 138 3.52 -17.33 -13.05
CA GLY A 138 3.18 -15.92 -13.23
C GLY A 138 4.28 -14.96 -12.81
N ASN A 139 4.18 -13.69 -13.22
CA ASN A 139 4.98 -12.61 -12.65
C ASN A 139 4.15 -11.86 -11.60
N SER A 140 4.75 -11.47 -10.48
CA SER A 140 4.08 -10.70 -9.43
C SER A 140 4.12 -9.18 -9.70
N LEU A 141 3.47 -8.41 -8.84
CA LEU A 141 3.46 -6.95 -8.84
C LEU A 141 4.87 -6.37 -8.81
N ARG A 142 5.00 -5.12 -9.26
CA ARG A 142 6.32 -4.50 -9.53
C ARG A 142 6.52 -3.16 -8.85
N SER A 143 5.45 -2.42 -8.57
CA SER A 143 5.53 -1.05 -8.07
C SER A 143 4.17 -0.55 -7.58
N ILE A 144 4.19 0.57 -6.85
CA ILE A 144 3.00 1.29 -6.40
C ILE A 144 2.09 1.67 -7.57
N GLY A 145 2.66 2.16 -8.68
CA GLY A 145 1.87 2.45 -9.88
C GLY A 145 1.23 1.20 -10.51
N HIS A 146 1.80 0.00 -10.29
CA HIS A 146 1.16 -1.24 -10.70
C HIS A 146 -0.01 -1.61 -9.79
N ILE A 147 0.17 -1.45 -8.46
CA ILE A 147 -0.90 -1.61 -7.46
C ILE A 147 -2.09 -0.71 -7.82
N ALA A 148 -1.84 0.59 -8.01
CA ALA A 148 -2.89 1.58 -8.30
C ALA A 148 -3.71 1.29 -9.58
N ARG A 149 -3.12 0.63 -10.58
CA ARG A 149 -3.85 0.25 -11.81
C ARG A 149 -4.73 -0.97 -11.64
N LEU A 150 -4.37 -1.86 -10.72
CA LEU A 150 -5.08 -3.12 -10.53
C LEU A 150 -6.12 -3.02 -9.42
N SER A 151 -5.75 -2.37 -8.30
CA SER A 151 -6.58 -2.29 -7.11
C SER A 151 -7.97 -1.72 -7.37
N LYS A 152 -8.98 -2.23 -6.65
CA LYS A 152 -10.35 -1.69 -6.55
C LYS A 152 -10.64 -1.11 -5.18
N VAL A 153 -9.76 -1.31 -4.20
CA VAL A 153 -9.86 -0.59 -2.92
C VAL A 153 -9.55 0.87 -3.20
N LEU A 154 -10.50 1.75 -2.91
CA LEU A 154 -10.34 3.19 -3.12
C LEU A 154 -9.52 3.79 -1.99
N ASP A 155 -8.59 4.67 -2.35
CA ASP A 155 -7.88 5.49 -1.38
C ASP A 155 -8.84 6.47 -0.69
N ASN A 156 -8.53 6.82 0.56
CA ASN A 156 -9.23 7.87 1.28
C ASN A 156 -8.22 8.94 1.73
N ASP A 157 -8.18 10.03 0.95
CA ASP A 157 -7.31 11.18 1.15
C ASP A 157 -8.04 12.35 1.85
N ALA A 158 -9.22 12.11 2.44
CA ALA A 158 -9.97 13.17 3.11
C ALA A 158 -9.18 13.72 4.31
N GLU A 159 -9.21 15.04 4.50
CA GLU A 159 -8.51 15.69 5.63
C GLU A 159 -9.01 15.20 7.00
N PHE A 160 -10.26 14.75 7.06
CA PHE A 160 -10.89 14.23 8.26
C PHE A 160 -12.01 13.24 7.90
N VAL A 161 -12.07 12.13 8.63
CA VAL A 161 -13.11 11.09 8.52
C VAL A 161 -13.59 10.78 9.94
N GLN A 162 -14.90 10.62 10.14
CA GLN A 162 -15.39 10.24 11.47
C GLN A 162 -14.97 8.79 11.79
N PRO A 163 -14.66 8.46 13.05
CA PRO A 163 -14.22 7.11 13.42
C PRO A 163 -15.18 6.00 12.99
N LEU A 164 -16.50 6.20 13.12
CA LEU A 164 -17.48 5.21 12.70
C LEU A 164 -17.52 5.05 11.17
N ASP A 165 -17.30 6.13 10.41
CA ASP A 165 -17.21 6.07 8.95
C ASP A 165 -15.95 5.31 8.53
N MET A 166 -14.81 5.50 9.22
CA MET A 166 -13.59 4.72 9.00
C MET A 166 -13.83 3.21 9.18
N LEU A 167 -14.53 2.83 10.25
CA LEU A 167 -14.84 1.42 10.53
C LEU A 167 -15.79 0.83 9.48
N GLY A 168 -16.85 1.58 9.11
CA GLY A 168 -17.80 1.15 8.09
C GLY A 168 -17.16 0.99 6.70
N GLU A 169 -16.29 1.92 6.33
CA GLU A 169 -15.55 1.85 5.06
C GLU A 169 -14.63 0.63 5.00
N LEU A 170 -13.86 0.36 6.07
CA LEU A 170 -13.04 -0.85 6.13
C LEU A 170 -13.89 -2.13 6.18
N GLN A 171 -15.07 -2.09 6.79
CA GLN A 171 -15.98 -3.24 6.80
C GLN A 171 -16.42 -3.59 5.38
N ASP A 172 -16.84 -2.60 4.59
CA ASP A 172 -17.25 -2.81 3.21
C ASP A 172 -16.09 -3.22 2.31
N ASP A 173 -14.89 -2.66 2.52
CA ASP A 173 -13.69 -3.09 1.79
C ASP A 173 -13.32 -4.55 2.09
N ASN A 174 -13.41 -5.00 3.35
CA ASN A 174 -13.18 -6.41 3.71
C ASN A 174 -14.26 -7.33 3.11
N LYS A 175 -15.53 -6.91 3.09
CA LYS A 175 -16.61 -7.68 2.43
C LYS A 175 -16.34 -7.86 0.94
N ASN A 176 -15.91 -6.78 0.26
CA ASN A 176 -15.55 -6.82 -1.16
C ASN A 176 -14.32 -7.70 -1.40
N LEU A 177 -13.31 -7.64 -0.53
CA LEU A 177 -12.14 -8.48 -0.60
C LEU A 177 -12.49 -9.97 -0.44
N ALA A 178 -13.33 -10.32 0.55
CA ALA A 178 -13.81 -11.69 0.74
C ALA A 178 -14.63 -12.18 -0.45
N ALA A 179 -15.49 -11.34 -1.03
CA ALA A 179 -16.24 -11.67 -2.24
C ALA A 179 -15.29 -12.01 -3.41
N TYR A 180 -14.28 -11.16 -3.63
CA TYR A 180 -13.30 -11.40 -4.68
C TYR A 180 -12.45 -12.64 -4.41
N MET A 181 -12.07 -12.91 -3.15
CA MET A 181 -11.38 -14.15 -2.79
C MET A 181 -12.20 -15.40 -3.14
N ARG A 182 -13.53 -15.39 -2.97
CA ARG A 182 -14.41 -16.49 -3.41
C ARG A 182 -14.40 -16.65 -4.94
N GLU A 183 -14.38 -15.57 -5.71
CA GLU A 183 -14.22 -15.64 -7.17
C GLU A 183 -12.86 -16.25 -7.57
N VAL A 184 -11.78 -15.89 -6.86
CA VAL A 184 -10.45 -16.50 -7.10
C VAL A 184 -10.45 -17.98 -6.70
N HIS A 185 -11.15 -18.37 -5.64
CA HIS A 185 -11.33 -19.77 -5.24
C HIS A 185 -12.02 -20.58 -6.34
N GLU A 186 -13.12 -20.10 -6.90
CA GLU A 186 -13.80 -20.76 -8.04
C GLU A 186 -12.87 -20.91 -9.27
N LEU A 187 -11.99 -19.93 -9.49
CA LEU A 187 -10.97 -20.01 -10.54
C LEU A 187 -9.92 -21.08 -10.26
N CYS A 188 -9.56 -21.28 -8.99
CA CYS A 188 -8.66 -22.35 -8.56
C CYS A 188 -9.28 -23.72 -8.85
N ASP A 189 -10.56 -23.90 -8.50
CA ASP A 189 -11.30 -25.15 -8.77
C ASP A 189 -11.34 -25.47 -10.26
N LYS A 190 -11.62 -24.47 -11.11
CA LYS A 190 -11.62 -24.63 -12.58
C LYS A 190 -10.30 -25.18 -13.11
N TYR A 191 -9.17 -24.76 -12.54
CA TYR A 191 -7.84 -25.16 -12.99
C TYR A 191 -7.18 -26.23 -12.11
N ASN A 192 -7.90 -26.78 -11.14
CA ASN A 192 -7.41 -27.76 -10.16
C ASN A 192 -6.17 -27.26 -9.38
N ASP A 193 -6.12 -25.96 -9.07
CA ASP A 193 -5.06 -25.36 -8.25
C ASP A 193 -5.40 -25.41 -6.75
N ILE A 194 -5.25 -26.61 -6.18
CA ILE A 194 -5.59 -26.91 -4.77
C ILE A 194 -4.77 -26.06 -3.79
N ALA A 195 -3.50 -25.78 -4.10
CA ALA A 195 -2.62 -25.07 -3.18
C ALA A 195 -2.97 -23.58 -3.09
N THR A 196 -3.41 -22.94 -4.18
CA THR A 196 -3.92 -21.57 -4.11
C THR A 196 -5.27 -21.51 -3.41
N ALA A 197 -6.18 -22.46 -3.68
CA ALA A 197 -7.48 -22.54 -3.01
C ALA A 197 -7.31 -22.65 -1.48
N SER A 198 -6.42 -23.54 -1.01
CA SER A 198 -6.16 -23.74 0.42
C SER A 198 -5.63 -22.50 1.14
N LEU A 199 -4.83 -21.65 0.47
CA LEU A 199 -4.41 -20.38 1.05
C LEU A 199 -5.59 -19.40 1.16
N ILE A 200 -6.39 -19.33 0.09
CA ILE A 200 -7.53 -18.41 0.00
C ILE A 200 -8.62 -18.74 1.03
N GLU A 201 -8.87 -20.02 1.31
CA GLU A 201 -9.88 -20.45 2.30
C GLU A 201 -9.59 -19.86 3.68
N ASN A 202 -8.34 -19.90 4.15
CA ASN A 202 -7.94 -19.29 5.42
C ASN A 202 -8.10 -17.76 5.38
N TRP A 203 -7.70 -17.12 4.28
CA TRP A 203 -7.81 -15.67 4.15
C TRP A 203 -9.25 -15.17 4.05
N ILE A 204 -10.17 -15.98 3.53
CA ILE A 204 -11.61 -15.68 3.55
C ILE A 204 -12.09 -15.62 4.99
N ASP A 205 -11.82 -16.65 5.79
CA ASP A 205 -12.23 -16.71 7.21
C ASP A 205 -11.64 -15.55 8.03
N GLU A 206 -10.34 -15.28 7.87
CA GLU A 206 -9.68 -14.14 8.52
C GLU A 206 -10.30 -12.79 8.09
N THR A 207 -10.70 -12.66 6.82
CA THR A 207 -11.38 -11.44 6.31
C THR A 207 -12.80 -11.31 6.85
N GLU A 208 -13.53 -12.41 7.00
CA GLU A 208 -14.84 -12.46 7.62
C GLU A 208 -14.76 -12.11 9.11
N GLN A 209 -13.72 -12.58 9.82
CA GLN A 209 -13.45 -12.18 11.20
C GLN A 209 -13.24 -10.67 11.31
N ARG A 210 -12.39 -10.07 10.47
CA ARG A 210 -12.21 -8.59 10.46
C ARG A 210 -13.52 -7.86 10.19
N THR A 211 -14.34 -8.37 9.27
CA THR A 211 -15.66 -7.82 8.96
C THR A 211 -16.58 -7.85 10.18
N TRP A 212 -16.62 -8.97 10.89
CA TRP A 212 -17.41 -9.14 12.11
C TRP A 212 -16.96 -8.19 13.21
N PHE A 213 -15.65 -8.08 13.47
CA PHE A 213 -15.12 -7.17 14.48
C PHE A 213 -15.46 -5.71 14.18
N LEU A 214 -15.28 -5.26 12.93
CA LEU A 214 -15.63 -3.90 12.51
C LEU A 214 -17.14 -3.63 12.65
N PHE A 215 -17.97 -4.62 12.30
CA PHE A 215 -19.42 -4.53 12.47
C PHE A 215 -19.81 -4.36 13.94
N GLU A 216 -19.34 -5.25 14.84
CA GLU A 216 -19.70 -5.17 16.26
C GLU A 216 -19.14 -3.90 16.92
N THR A 217 -17.94 -3.48 16.53
CA THR A 217 -17.30 -2.27 17.07
C THR A 217 -18.01 -0.98 16.65
N SER A 218 -18.68 -0.98 15.48
CA SER A 218 -19.38 0.19 14.95
C SER A 218 -20.84 0.31 15.43
N ARG A 219 -21.33 -0.66 16.20
CA ARG A 219 -22.67 -0.61 16.77
C ARG A 219 -22.78 0.56 17.75
N GLN A 220 -23.82 1.36 17.57
CA GLN A 220 -24.17 2.39 18.54
C GLN A 220 -25.07 1.78 19.61
N GLY A 221 -24.75 2.05 20.89
CA GLY A 221 -25.67 1.77 21.99
C GLY A 221 -26.92 2.62 21.84
N ASP A 222 -28.07 2.06 22.20
CA ASP A 222 -29.32 2.82 22.17
C ASP A 222 -29.36 3.69 23.44
N ILE A 223 -29.25 5.00 23.24
CA ILE A 223 -29.28 6.00 24.32
C ILE A 223 -30.56 5.94 25.16
N THR A 224 -31.60 5.24 24.68
CA THR A 224 -32.85 5.04 25.42
C THR A 224 -32.87 3.80 26.30
N THR A 225 -32.04 2.79 26.03
CA THR A 225 -32.02 1.52 26.80
C THR A 225 -30.83 1.39 27.75
N GLY A 226 -29.83 2.27 27.63
CA GLY A 226 -28.65 2.25 28.51
C GLY A 226 -27.70 1.08 28.27
N HIS A 227 -27.84 0.41 27.11
CA HIS A 227 -26.98 -0.66 26.61
C HIS A 227 -26.53 -0.37 25.18
#